data_AF-A0A4Q0NUH7-F1
#
_entry.id   AF-A0A4Q0NUH7-F1
#
_cell.length_a   1.000
_cell.length_b   1.000
_cell.length_c   1.000
_cell.angle_alpha   90.00
_cell.angle_beta   90.00
_cell.angle_gamma   90.00
#
_symmetry.space_group_name_H-M   'P 1'
#
loop_
_entity.id
_entity.type
_entity.pdbx_description
1 polymer ?
#
loop_
_entity_poly.entity_id
_entity_poly.type
_entity_poly.pdbx_seq_one_letter_code
_entity_poly.pdbx_strand_id
1 'polypeptide(L)'
;MNIFKKCLVVFACITLSASMISCDDNAELRDQYNSLFTEVIAIHDELMPEMGKLTELQEQLQAQDSITSAQQEALDKLKESDNRMMSWMHDFTDTYVKDRTPVAKMTAAELQENIKGLKTELEEVKELRDFTNESIASAQKNLK
;
A
#
# COMPACT_ATOMS: atom_id res chain seq x y z
N MET A 1 -9.02 -60.65 46.66
CA MET A 1 -10.07 -60.50 45.62
C MET A 1 -10.73 -59.14 45.83
N ASN A 2 -10.97 -58.38 44.75
CA ASN A 2 -11.53 -57.00 44.69
C ASN A 2 -10.54 -55.86 44.41
N ILE A 3 -9.59 -56.09 43.48
CA ILE A 3 -8.77 -55.04 42.84
C ILE A 3 -9.46 -54.49 41.55
N PHE A 4 -10.60 -55.06 41.14
CA PHE A 4 -11.21 -54.83 39.83
C PHE A 4 -12.50 -53.97 39.78
N LYS A 5 -12.78 -53.15 40.81
CA LYS A 5 -14.00 -52.31 40.84
C LYS A 5 -13.78 -50.83 41.18
N LYS A 6 -12.61 -50.29 40.87
CA LYS A 6 -12.33 -48.83 40.99
C LYS A 6 -11.80 -48.20 39.69
N CYS A 7 -11.89 -48.90 38.56
CA CYS A 7 -11.46 -48.41 37.25
C CYS A 7 -12.57 -47.74 36.42
N LEU A 8 -13.80 -47.61 36.91
CA LEU A 8 -14.93 -47.22 36.05
C LEU A 8 -15.52 -45.82 36.30
N VAL A 9 -15.06 -45.04 37.29
CA VAL A 9 -15.82 -43.84 37.74
C VAL A 9 -15.07 -42.51 37.66
N VAL A 10 -13.81 -42.48 37.19
CA VAL A 10 -13.08 -41.20 37.02
C VAL A 10 -12.41 -41.12 35.64
N PHE A 11 -13.11 -41.60 34.62
CA PHE A 11 -12.79 -41.38 33.20
C PHE A 11 -13.90 -40.56 32.52
N ALA A 12 -14.49 -39.62 33.26
CA ALA A 12 -15.62 -38.79 32.80
C ALA A 12 -15.42 -37.31 33.17
N CYS A 13 -14.23 -36.78 32.88
CA CYS A 13 -13.99 -35.33 32.80
C CYS A 13 -13.10 -35.00 31.58
N ILE A 14 -13.30 -35.71 30.47
CA ILE A 14 -12.96 -35.16 29.15
C ILE A 14 -14.16 -34.32 28.75
N THR A 15 -14.35 -33.18 29.43
CA THR A 15 -15.26 -32.14 28.96
C THR A 15 -14.64 -31.57 27.71
N LEU A 16 -15.05 -32.17 26.59
CA LEU A 16 -15.31 -31.57 25.30
C LEU A 16 -15.16 -30.04 25.35
N SER A 17 -13.92 -29.58 25.25
CA SER A 17 -13.59 -28.20 24.98
C SER A 17 -13.85 -28.03 23.50
N ALA A 18 -15.13 -27.90 23.13
CA ALA A 18 -15.52 -27.42 21.83
C ALA A 18 -14.98 -25.99 21.76
N SER A 19 -13.76 -25.85 21.25
CA SER A 19 -13.20 -24.58 20.82
C SER A 19 -14.26 -23.97 19.92
N MET A 20 -14.93 -22.93 20.41
CA MET A 20 -15.72 -22.07 19.55
C MET A 20 -14.71 -21.48 18.58
N ILE A 21 -14.63 -22.05 17.37
CA ILE A 21 -14.10 -21.34 16.23
C ILE A 21 -15.06 -20.17 16.10
N SER A 22 -14.67 -19.03 16.66
CA SER A 22 -15.29 -17.76 16.35
C SER A 22 -15.01 -17.57 14.87
N CYS A 23 -15.92 -18.04 14.02
CA CYS A 23 -15.92 -17.69 12.61
C CYS A 23 -16.04 -16.19 12.56
N ASP A 24 -14.94 -15.54 12.26
CA ASP A 24 -14.95 -14.16 11.86
C ASP A 24 -15.23 -14.15 10.37
N ASP A 25 -16.51 -13.96 10.03
CA ASP A 25 -17.02 -14.03 8.65
C ASP A 25 -16.32 -13.03 7.71
N ASN A 26 -15.58 -12.05 8.24
CA ASN A 26 -14.85 -11.04 7.48
C ASN A 26 -13.32 -11.26 7.47
N ALA A 27 -12.80 -12.36 8.01
CA ALA A 27 -11.36 -12.60 8.11
C ALA A 27 -10.63 -12.49 6.77
N GLU A 28 -11.10 -13.21 5.74
CA GLU A 28 -10.48 -13.20 4.41
C GLU A 28 -10.51 -11.81 3.75
N LEU A 29 -11.61 -11.07 3.93
CA LEU A 29 -11.74 -9.71 3.40
C LEU A 29 -10.76 -8.75 4.09
N ARG A 30 -10.55 -8.86 5.40
CA ARG A 30 -9.57 -8.03 6.11
C ARG A 30 -8.14 -8.37 5.71
N ASP A 31 -7.83 -9.65 5.52
CA ASP A 31 -6.51 -10.07 5.05
C ASP A 31 -6.23 -9.54 3.65
N GLN A 32 -7.21 -9.62 2.74
CA GLN A 32 -7.10 -9.04 1.41
C GLN A 32 -6.92 -7.52 1.44
N TYR A 33 -7.72 -6.81 2.24
CA TYR A 33 -7.58 -5.36 2.43
C TYR A 33 -6.16 -5.02 2.92
N ASN A 34 -5.68 -5.69 3.98
CA ASN A 34 -4.37 -5.39 4.58
C ASN A 34 -3.22 -5.68 3.62
N SER A 35 -3.33 -6.77 2.85
CA SER A 35 -2.36 -7.11 1.82
C SER A 35 -2.28 -6.03 0.74
N LEU A 36 -3.42 -5.60 0.20
CA LEU A 36 -3.46 -4.55 -0.84
C LEU A 36 -2.95 -3.22 -0.31
N PHE A 37 -3.39 -2.81 0.88
CA PHE A 37 -2.91 -1.58 1.51
C PHE A 37 -1.38 -1.61 1.69
N THR A 38 -0.83 -2.74 2.14
CA THR A 38 0.62 -2.92 2.29
C THR A 38 1.34 -2.84 0.94
N GLU A 39 0.79 -3.44 -0.11
CA GLU A 39 1.36 -3.40 -1.46
C GLU A 39 1.41 -1.96 -2.02
N VAL A 40 0.33 -1.19 -1.84
CA VAL A 40 0.29 0.22 -2.25
C VAL A 40 1.37 1.03 -1.53
N ILE A 41 1.46 0.89 -0.21
CA ILE A 41 2.47 1.61 0.58
C ILE A 41 3.90 1.16 0.25
N ALA A 42 4.10 -0.11 -0.07
CA ALA A 42 5.43 -0.60 -0.48
C ALA A 42 5.93 0.09 -1.76
N ILE A 43 5.04 0.34 -2.74
CA ILE A 43 5.40 1.07 -3.96
C ILE A 43 5.61 2.56 -3.69
N HIS A 44 4.80 3.17 -2.81
CA HIS A 44 5.07 4.52 -2.31
C HIS A 44 6.48 4.64 -1.71
N ASP A 45 6.84 3.72 -0.81
CA ASP A 45 8.13 3.73 -0.13
C ASP A 45 9.29 3.47 -1.10
N GLU A 46 9.08 2.64 -2.14
CA GLU A 46 10.02 2.46 -3.25
C GLU A 46 10.28 3.76 -4.02
N LEU A 47 9.24 4.59 -4.19
CA LEU A 47 9.34 5.85 -4.94
C LEU A 47 10.01 6.99 -4.17
N MET A 48 9.93 6.99 -2.83
CA MET A 48 10.51 8.05 -1.99
C MET A 48 11.97 8.40 -2.31
N PRO A 49 12.92 7.46 -2.48
CA PRO A 49 14.28 7.80 -2.88
C PRO A 49 14.38 8.41 -4.30
N GLU A 50 13.55 7.96 -5.24
CA GLU A 50 13.53 8.51 -6.61
C GLU A 50 12.96 9.93 -6.63
N MET A 51 12.04 10.27 -5.72
CA MET A 51 11.57 11.65 -5.56
C MET A 51 12.69 12.62 -5.17
N GLY A 52 13.62 12.22 -4.29
CA GLY A 52 14.78 13.04 -3.95
C GLY A 52 15.68 13.31 -5.16
N LYS A 53 15.98 12.26 -5.93
CA LYS A 53 16.75 12.34 -7.17
C LYS A 53 16.06 13.17 -8.24
N LEU A 54 14.74 13.08 -8.33
CA LEU A 54 13.91 13.89 -9.21
C LEU A 54 14.05 15.38 -8.87
N THR A 55 13.99 15.75 -7.59
CA THR A 55 14.21 17.13 -7.14
C THR A 55 15.62 17.63 -7.51
N GLU A 56 16.65 16.83 -7.26
CA GLU A 56 18.03 17.18 -7.65
C GLU A 56 18.18 17.45 -9.15
N LEU A 57 17.53 16.65 -10.00
CA LEU A 57 17.55 16.83 -11.46
C LEU A 57 16.79 18.09 -11.89
N GLN A 58 15.68 18.42 -11.23
CA GLN A 58 14.97 19.67 -11.48
C GLN A 58 15.88 20.87 -11.18
N GLU A 59 16.53 20.88 -10.02
CA GLU A 59 17.45 21.95 -9.61
C GLU A 59 18.61 22.11 -10.59
N GLN A 60 19.21 21.00 -11.05
CA GLN A 60 20.29 21.03 -12.04
C GLN A 60 19.85 21.62 -13.39
N LEU A 61 18.66 21.28 -13.88
CA LEU A 61 18.12 21.85 -15.12
C LEU A 61 17.77 23.34 -14.95
N GLN A 62 17.22 23.73 -13.81
CA GLN A 62 16.84 25.11 -13.51
C GLN A 62 18.03 26.04 -13.27
N ALA A 63 19.17 25.49 -12.83
CA ALA A 63 20.40 26.26 -12.59
C ALA A 63 21.19 26.60 -13.87
N GLN A 64 20.84 26.02 -15.02
CA GLN A 64 21.51 26.33 -16.28
C GLN A 64 21.10 27.71 -16.80
N ASP A 65 22.07 28.49 -17.29
CA ASP A 65 21.82 29.83 -17.88
C ASP A 65 20.85 29.77 -19.09
N SER A 66 20.86 28.65 -19.80
CA SER A 66 19.93 28.36 -20.89
C SER A 66 19.76 26.86 -21.05
N ILE A 67 18.53 26.40 -21.28
CA ILE A 67 18.22 25.00 -21.57
C ILE A 67 17.63 24.83 -22.98
N THR A 68 17.91 23.69 -23.59
CA THR A 68 17.33 23.28 -24.88
C THR A 68 15.85 22.92 -24.74
N SER A 69 15.11 22.85 -25.84
CA SER A 69 13.71 22.39 -25.81
C SER A 69 13.56 20.97 -25.24
N ALA A 70 14.52 20.08 -25.48
CA ALA A 70 14.50 18.72 -24.94
C ALA A 70 14.74 18.70 -23.41
N GLN A 71 15.61 19.58 -22.92
CA GLN A 71 15.83 19.76 -21.48
C GLN A 71 14.62 20.42 -20.80
N GLN A 72 13.94 21.35 -21.46
CA GLN A 72 12.68 21.92 -20.97
C GLN A 72 11.59 20.85 -20.87
N GLU A 73 11.42 20.01 -21.89
CA GLU A 73 10.45 18.90 -21.85
C GLU A 73 10.78 17.92 -20.71
N ALA A 74 12.06 17.62 -20.50
CA ALA A 74 12.48 16.78 -19.38
C ALA A 74 12.17 17.44 -18.03
N LEU A 75 12.42 18.74 -17.87
CA LEU A 75 12.08 19.49 -16.65
C LEU A 75 10.58 19.48 -16.38
N ASP A 76 9.76 19.63 -17.42
CA ASP A 76 8.30 19.63 -17.28
C ASP A 76 7.77 18.26 -16.83
N LYS A 77 8.33 17.16 -17.37
CA LYS A 77 8.00 15.80 -16.92
C LYS A 77 8.38 15.54 -15.46
N LEU A 78 9.56 16.01 -15.03
CA LEU A 78 9.96 15.89 -13.62
C LEU A 78 8.98 16.63 -12.70
N LYS A 79 8.60 17.87 -13.04
CA LYS A 79 7.61 18.64 -12.25
C LYS A 79 6.24 17.99 -12.26
N GLU A 80 5.83 17.43 -13.39
CA GLU A 80 4.58 16.70 -13.49
C GLU A 80 4.58 15.47 -12.57
N SER A 81 5.67 14.71 -12.54
CA SER A 81 5.82 13.54 -11.66
C SER A 81 5.76 13.95 -10.18
N ASP A 82 6.43 15.04 -9.79
CA ASP A 82 6.35 15.61 -8.43
C ASP A 82 4.91 15.98 -8.03
N ASN A 83 4.22 16.71 -8.90
CA ASN A 83 2.83 17.11 -8.66
C ASN A 83 1.88 15.90 -8.57
N ARG A 84 2.07 14.88 -9.42
CA ARG A 84 1.26 13.66 -9.40
C ARG A 84 1.46 12.89 -8.10
N MET A 85 2.69 12.75 -7.63
CA MET A 85 2.98 12.12 -6.34
C MET A 85 2.33 12.87 -5.17
N MET A 86 2.47 14.20 -5.14
CA MET A 86 1.87 15.02 -4.08
C MET A 86 0.34 14.94 -4.07
N SER A 87 -0.28 14.98 -5.26
CA SER A 87 -1.73 14.87 -5.40
C SER A 87 -2.23 13.49 -4.97
N TRP A 88 -1.58 12.43 -5.48
CA TRP A 88 -1.92 11.06 -5.12
C TRP A 88 -1.78 10.81 -3.61
N MET A 89 -0.68 11.26 -2.99
CA MET A 89 -0.48 11.09 -1.53
C MET A 89 -1.56 11.81 -0.72
N HIS A 90 -1.98 13.00 -1.17
CA HIS A 90 -3.06 13.74 -0.52
C HIS A 90 -4.38 12.98 -0.57
N ASP A 91 -4.79 12.56 -1.77
CA ASP A 91 -6.05 11.85 -2.01
C ASP A 91 -6.06 10.49 -1.28
N PHE A 92 -4.95 9.76 -1.32
CA PHE A 92 -4.78 8.50 -0.61
C PHE A 92 -4.87 8.68 0.91
N THR A 93 -4.23 9.73 1.44
CA THR A 93 -4.26 10.02 2.87
C THR A 93 -5.67 10.37 3.35
N ASP A 94 -6.36 11.25 2.63
CA ASP A 94 -7.72 11.66 2.98
C ASP A 94 -8.71 10.49 2.89
N THR A 95 -8.48 9.53 1.99
CA THR A 95 -9.38 8.38 1.80
C THR A 95 -9.10 7.23 2.76
N TYR A 96 -7.83 6.84 2.95
CA TYR A 96 -7.49 5.58 3.62
C TYR A 96 -6.74 5.71 4.94
N VAL A 97 -6.19 6.89 5.26
CA VAL A 97 -5.34 7.08 6.45
C VAL A 97 -6.03 7.95 7.49
N LYS A 98 -6.55 9.10 7.07
CA LYS A 98 -7.20 10.09 7.92
C LYS A 98 -8.56 9.57 8.40
N ASP A 99 -8.81 9.73 9.71
CA ASP A 99 -10.07 9.34 10.37
C ASP A 99 -10.56 7.91 10.06
N ARG A 100 -9.62 7.03 9.73
CA ARG A 100 -9.90 5.67 9.25
C ARG A 100 -10.59 4.83 10.33
N THR A 101 -11.73 4.24 9.96
CA THR A 101 -12.36 3.17 10.75
C THR A 101 -11.38 2.00 10.93
N PRO A 102 -11.13 1.50 12.15
CA PRO A 102 -10.27 0.33 12.33
C PRO A 102 -10.76 -0.85 11.49
N VAL A 103 -9.87 -1.52 10.75
CA VAL A 103 -10.22 -2.62 9.83
C VAL A 103 -11.00 -3.74 10.53
N ALA A 104 -10.68 -4.01 11.79
CA ALA A 104 -11.41 -4.97 12.63
C ALA A 104 -12.88 -4.59 12.90
N LYS A 105 -13.26 -3.33 12.67
CA LYS A 105 -14.63 -2.80 12.86
C LYS A 105 -15.38 -2.55 11.55
N MET A 106 -14.71 -2.73 10.40
CA MET A 106 -15.36 -2.56 9.10
C MET A 106 -16.33 -3.71 8.82
N THR A 107 -17.46 -3.36 8.21
CA THR A 107 -18.44 -4.31 7.66
C THR A 107 -17.90 -4.97 6.39
N ALA A 108 -18.51 -6.08 5.98
CA ALA A 108 -18.16 -6.76 4.73
C ALA A 108 -18.30 -5.83 3.51
N ALA A 109 -19.33 -4.98 3.50
CA ALA A 109 -19.58 -4.04 2.41
C ALA A 109 -18.49 -2.96 2.34
N GLU A 110 -18.13 -2.37 3.48
CA GLU A 110 -17.03 -1.40 3.54
C GLU A 110 -15.69 -2.02 3.12
N LEU A 111 -15.40 -3.25 3.56
CA LEU A 111 -14.19 -3.96 3.14
C LEU A 111 -14.15 -4.18 1.62
N GLN A 112 -15.25 -4.65 1.04
CA GLN A 112 -15.33 -4.88 -0.41
C GLN A 112 -15.16 -3.59 -1.23
N GLU A 113 -15.78 -2.50 -0.79
CA GLU A 113 -15.64 -1.20 -1.42
C GLU A 113 -14.20 -0.69 -1.34
N ASN A 114 -13.60 -0.74 -0.15
CA ASN A 114 -12.21 -0.33 0.05
C ASN A 114 -11.21 -1.22 -0.72
N ILE A 115 -11.44 -2.53 -0.79
CA ILE A 115 -10.61 -3.44 -1.60
C ILE A 115 -10.65 -3.04 -3.08
N LYS A 116 -11.83 -2.67 -3.60
CA LYS A 116 -11.96 -2.19 -4.98
C LYS A 116 -11.19 -0.88 -5.17
N GLY A 117 -11.33 0.06 -4.23
CA GLY A 117 -10.58 1.32 -4.24
C GLY A 117 -9.06 1.10 -4.22
N LEU A 118 -8.56 0.30 -3.27
CA LEU A 118 -7.13 0.00 -3.15
C LEU A 118 -6.54 -0.69 -4.38
N LYS A 119 -7.34 -1.46 -5.14
CA LYS A 119 -6.88 -1.99 -6.43
C LYS A 119 -6.67 -0.88 -7.47
N THR A 120 -7.52 0.14 -7.46
CA THR A 120 -7.32 1.33 -8.30
C THR A 120 -6.06 2.08 -7.86
N GLU A 121 -5.92 2.36 -6.56
CA GLU A 121 -4.73 3.03 -6.00
C GLU A 121 -3.44 2.29 -6.33
N LEU A 122 -3.48 0.95 -6.31
CA LEU A 122 -2.34 0.11 -6.66
C LEU A 122 -1.91 0.28 -8.12
N GLU A 123 -2.86 0.40 -9.04
CA GLU A 123 -2.54 0.66 -10.44
C GLU A 123 -2.06 2.11 -10.65
N GLU A 124 -2.72 3.08 -10.01
CA GLU A 124 -2.32 4.50 -10.09
C GLU A 124 -0.89 4.72 -9.56
N VAL A 125 -0.53 4.13 -8.42
CA VAL A 125 0.83 4.27 -7.86
C VAL A 125 1.88 3.54 -8.70
N LYS A 126 1.52 2.45 -9.39
CA LYS A 126 2.41 1.78 -10.38
C LYS A 126 2.64 2.66 -11.61
N GLU A 127 1.58 3.27 -12.15
CA GLU A 127 1.70 4.20 -13.27
C GLU A 127 2.53 5.42 -12.89
N LEU A 128 2.34 5.94 -11.68
CA LEU A 128 3.18 7.00 -11.12
C LEU A 128 4.64 6.57 -11.00
N ARG A 129 4.92 5.35 -10.54
CA ARG A 129 6.27 4.79 -10.46
C ARG A 129 6.94 4.79 -11.83
N ASP A 130 6.26 4.23 -12.82
CA ASP A 130 6.79 4.08 -14.17
C ASP A 130 7.03 5.45 -14.82
N PHE A 131 6.08 6.37 -14.70
CA PHE A 131 6.23 7.75 -15.19
C PHE A 131 7.37 8.50 -14.51
N THR A 132 7.56 8.32 -13.20
CA THR A 132 8.65 8.94 -12.44
C THR A 132 10.01 8.45 -12.94
N ASN A 133 10.16 7.13 -13.10
CA ASN A 133 11.39 6.53 -13.61
C ASN A 133 11.70 6.97 -15.04
N GLU A 134 10.69 7.06 -15.91
CA GLU A 134 10.83 7.57 -17.28
C GLU A 134 11.25 9.05 -17.30
N SER A 135 10.66 9.87 -16.43
CA SER A 135 10.97 11.30 -16.30
C SER A 135 12.42 11.51 -15.87
N ILE A 136 12.87 10.75 -14.88
CA ILE A 136 14.26 10.74 -14.41
C ILE A 136 15.21 10.30 -15.53
N ALA A 137 14.91 9.21 -16.23
CA ALA A 137 15.75 8.72 -17.33
C ALA A 137 15.85 9.75 -18.48
N SER A 138 14.74 10.42 -18.81
CA SER A 138 14.72 11.50 -19.79
C SER A 138 15.62 12.67 -19.37
N ALA A 139 15.50 13.12 -18.12
CA ALA A 139 16.34 14.22 -17.61
C ALA A 139 17.82 13.85 -17.62
N GLN A 140 18.18 12.66 -17.12
CA GLN A 140 19.55 12.16 -17.12
C GLN A 140 20.15 12.04 -18.53
N LYS A 141 19.33 11.69 -19.53
CA LYS A 141 19.77 11.63 -20.93
C LYS A 141 20.09 13.01 -21.49
N ASN A 142 19.31 14.03 -21.11
CA ASN A 142 19.44 15.40 -21.63
C ASN A 142 20.40 16.29 -20.80
N LEU A 143 20.95 15.77 -19.70
CA LEU A 143 22.00 16.41 -18.89
C LEU A 143 23.41 15.90 -19.20
N LYS A 144 23.54 14.84 -20.00
CA LYS A 144 24.83 14.30 -20.49
C LYS A 144 25.29 15.03 -21.74
#